data_AF-A0A959CTY6-F1
#
_entry.id   AF-A0A959CTY6-F1
#
_cell.length_a   1.000
_cell.length_b   1.000
_cell.length_c   1.000
_cell.angle_alpha   90.00
_cell.angle_beta   90.00
_cell.angle_gamma   90.00
#
_symmetry.space_group_name_H-M   'P 1'
#
loop_
_entity.id
_entity.type
_entity.pdbx_description
1 polymer ?
#
loop_
_entity_poly.entity_id
_entity_poly.type
_entity_poly.pdbx_seq_one_letter_code
_entity_poly.pdbx_strand_id
1 'polypeptide(L)'
;VQAEDDQQVETAEICYQLDGQGDTFCEPLFDDGGHQDGTAGDGRYGVTIPALNESAVIHYYLRATDNSGHVSRLPVCGTYQLVVGSSSAPLAINEFMASNDATIPDEAGEYEDWVEIYNYGQEAVYLGGRFLSDNPDNPTKWQFPDRWIQAGEFLLIWCDDDESQGPLHTSYKLDADGEYIGIFDDENNNFALIDGIEFGEQITDQAIGRLPNGTGNFQVVYPTPGASNQPVSDVEEKALRPRLFTVFPNPFRQSVTVQVKSYGPTRFQVANALGNPLWK
;
A
#
# COMPACT_ATOMS: atom_id res chain seq x y z
N VAL A 1 -2.19 13.50 -15.58
CA VAL A 1 -1.99 14.67 -16.50
C VAL A 1 -3.30 15.43 -16.59
N GLN A 2 -3.33 16.76 -16.52
CA GLN A 2 -4.55 17.56 -16.68
C GLN A 2 -4.68 18.04 -18.14
N ALA A 3 -5.85 17.85 -18.74
CA ALA A 3 -6.21 18.38 -20.06
C ALA A 3 -7.38 19.36 -19.86
N GLU A 4 -7.21 20.62 -20.26
CA GLU A 4 -8.28 21.62 -20.26
C GLU A 4 -8.74 21.89 -21.71
N ASP A 5 -10.04 21.75 -21.96
CA ASP A 5 -10.73 22.09 -23.20
C ASP A 5 -11.89 23.06 -22.85
N ASP A 6 -12.20 23.99 -23.75
CA ASP A 6 -13.27 24.99 -23.61
C ASP A 6 -14.69 24.41 -23.78
N GLN A 7 -14.81 23.12 -24.13
CA GLN A 7 -16.05 22.35 -24.06
C GLN A 7 -15.90 21.06 -23.22
N GLN A 8 -17.04 20.49 -22.82
CA GLN A 8 -17.06 19.22 -22.09
C GLN A 8 -16.45 18.12 -22.97
N VAL A 9 -15.37 17.50 -22.49
CA VAL A 9 -14.67 16.39 -23.14
C VAL A 9 -15.62 15.19 -23.22
N GLU A 10 -15.86 14.68 -24.43
CA GLU A 10 -16.67 13.48 -24.68
C GLU A 10 -15.84 12.21 -24.44
N THR A 11 -14.62 12.20 -24.97
CA THR A 11 -13.67 11.09 -24.85
C THR A 11 -12.27 11.60 -24.66
N ALA A 12 -11.49 10.91 -23.84
CA ALA A 12 -10.06 11.11 -23.68
C ALA A 12 -9.35 9.76 -23.84
N GLU A 13 -8.16 9.76 -24.40
CA GLU A 13 -7.34 8.55 -24.55
C GLU A 13 -5.85 8.89 -24.47
N ILE A 14 -5.06 7.91 -24.04
CA ILE A 14 -3.61 7.92 -24.13
C ILE A 14 -3.19 6.97 -25.24
N CYS A 15 -2.44 7.50 -26.20
CA CYS A 15 -1.80 6.69 -27.23
C CYS A 15 -0.32 6.58 -26.94
N TYR A 16 0.21 5.37 -26.88
CA TYR A 16 1.60 5.10 -26.55
C TYR A 16 2.23 4.04 -27.45
N GLN A 17 3.56 4.13 -27.56
CA GLN A 17 4.42 3.23 -28.31
C GLN A 17 5.65 2.93 -27.45
N LEU A 18 6.02 1.65 -27.37
CA LEU A 18 7.27 1.22 -26.74
C LEU A 18 8.42 1.43 -27.71
N ASP A 19 9.55 1.93 -27.22
CA ASP A 19 10.74 2.13 -28.04
C ASP A 19 11.17 0.83 -28.71
N GLY A 20 11.55 0.92 -29.99
CA GLY A 20 11.84 -0.24 -30.84
C GLY A 20 10.63 -1.04 -31.31
N GLN A 21 9.40 -0.78 -30.84
CA GLN A 21 8.16 -1.41 -31.35
C GLN A 21 7.48 -0.53 -32.40
N GLY A 22 6.89 -1.15 -33.43
CA GLY A 22 6.22 -0.44 -34.53
C GLY A 22 4.75 -0.07 -34.26
N ASP A 23 4.13 -0.73 -33.29
CA ASP A 23 2.70 -0.59 -33.01
C ASP A 23 2.43 0.55 -32.02
N THR A 24 1.34 1.28 -32.24
CA THR A 24 0.81 2.29 -31.30
C THR A 24 -0.47 1.72 -30.69
N PHE A 25 -0.53 1.73 -29.37
CA PHE A 25 -1.70 1.31 -28.58
C PHE A 25 -2.40 2.57 -28.06
N CYS A 26 -3.72 2.60 -28.09
CA CYS A 26 -4.50 3.71 -27.55
C CYS A 26 -5.52 3.18 -26.55
N GLU A 27 -5.44 3.67 -25.31
CA GLU A 27 -6.30 3.27 -24.20
C GLU A 27 -7.20 4.43 -23.79
N PRO A 28 -8.49 4.19 -23.55
CA PRO A 28 -9.40 5.22 -23.05
C PRO A 28 -8.98 5.68 -21.66
N LEU A 29 -9.13 6.97 -21.41
CA LEU A 29 -8.98 7.59 -20.12
C LEU A 29 -10.37 7.81 -19.50
N PHE A 30 -10.50 7.60 -18.20
CA PHE A 30 -11.76 7.66 -17.46
C PHE A 30 -11.71 8.75 -16.39
N ASP A 31 -12.85 9.42 -16.18
CA ASP A 31 -13.14 10.34 -15.06
C ASP A 31 -14.33 9.75 -14.28
N ASP A 32 -14.12 8.55 -13.74
CA ASP A 32 -15.12 7.69 -13.12
C ASP A 32 -14.95 7.53 -11.61
N GLY A 33 -13.95 8.20 -11.02
CA GLY A 33 -13.59 8.02 -9.60
C GLY A 33 -12.86 6.70 -9.36
N GLY A 34 -12.46 6.00 -10.44
CA GLY A 34 -11.63 4.81 -10.47
C GLY A 34 -10.31 5.11 -11.16
N HIS A 35 -9.54 4.10 -11.54
CA HIS A 35 -8.32 4.27 -12.36
C HIS A 35 -7.30 5.31 -11.84
N GLN A 36 -7.29 5.57 -10.51
CA GLN A 36 -6.49 6.60 -9.85
C GLN A 36 -6.72 8.03 -10.41
N ASP A 37 -7.94 8.34 -10.85
CA ASP A 37 -8.28 9.64 -11.43
C ASP A 37 -8.70 10.69 -10.38
N GLY A 38 -9.20 10.28 -9.21
CA GLY A 38 -9.66 11.18 -8.18
C GLY A 38 -11.15 11.00 -7.91
N THR A 39 -11.92 12.10 -7.96
CA THR A 39 -13.39 12.03 -7.79
C THR A 39 -14.06 12.02 -9.15
N ALA A 40 -15.05 11.14 -9.35
CA ALA A 40 -15.81 11.08 -10.59
C ALA A 40 -16.38 12.45 -11.02
N GLY A 41 -16.09 12.85 -12.26
CA GLY A 41 -16.55 14.08 -12.88
C GLY A 41 -15.78 15.34 -12.46
N ASP A 42 -14.57 15.21 -11.91
CA ASP A 42 -13.76 16.35 -11.47
C ASP A 42 -12.82 16.89 -12.56
N GLY A 43 -12.84 16.29 -13.76
CA GLY A 43 -12.03 16.68 -14.91
C GLY A 43 -10.60 16.13 -14.88
N ARG A 44 -10.25 15.29 -13.90
CA ARG A 44 -9.05 14.47 -13.95
C ARG A 44 -9.40 13.13 -14.57
N TYR A 45 -8.51 12.67 -15.44
CA TYR A 45 -8.69 11.40 -16.10
C TYR A 45 -7.52 10.45 -15.83
N GLY A 46 -7.84 9.18 -15.62
CA GLY A 46 -6.90 8.12 -15.28
C GLY A 46 -7.06 6.88 -16.15
N VAL A 47 -5.98 6.12 -16.28
CA VAL A 47 -5.95 4.76 -16.85
C VAL A 47 -4.70 4.05 -16.37
N THR A 48 -4.78 2.73 -16.24
CA THR A 48 -3.61 1.87 -15.99
C THR A 48 -3.12 1.29 -17.30
N ILE A 49 -1.88 1.59 -17.66
CA ILE A 49 -1.20 0.92 -18.77
C ILE A 49 -0.71 -0.45 -18.28
N PRO A 50 -0.86 -1.53 -19.06
CA PRO A 50 -0.39 -2.86 -18.66
C PRO A 50 1.06 -2.86 -18.21
N ALA A 51 1.37 -3.65 -17.18
CA ALA A 51 2.72 -3.79 -16.65
C ALA A 51 3.70 -4.24 -17.75
N LEU A 52 4.86 -3.59 -17.77
CA LEU A 52 5.95 -3.93 -18.67
C LEU A 52 6.87 -4.95 -18.00
N ASN A 53 7.28 -5.97 -18.75
CA ASN A 53 8.14 -7.04 -18.23
C ASN A 53 9.64 -6.70 -18.28
N GLU A 54 9.99 -5.57 -18.87
CA GLU A 54 11.36 -5.10 -19.06
C GLU A 54 11.39 -3.58 -19.08
N SER A 55 12.58 -3.01 -18.84
CA SER A 55 12.77 -1.57 -18.92
C SER A 55 12.48 -1.09 -20.34
N ALA A 56 11.68 -0.05 -20.48
CA ALA A 56 11.29 0.49 -21.78
C ALA A 56 11.14 2.00 -21.73
N VAL A 57 11.33 2.63 -22.89
CA VAL A 57 10.93 4.02 -23.09
C VAL A 57 9.56 4.02 -23.75
N ILE A 58 8.58 4.58 -23.06
CA ILE A 58 7.23 4.81 -23.56
C ILE A 58 7.20 6.18 -24.22
N HIS A 59 6.92 6.21 -25.52
CA HIS A 59 6.58 7.41 -26.26
C HIS A 59 5.06 7.55 -26.27
N TYR A 60 4.51 8.60 -25.65
CA TYR A 60 3.06 8.76 -25.57
C TYR A 60 2.57 10.15 -25.90
N TYR A 61 1.28 10.24 -26.19
CA TYR A 61 0.54 11.47 -26.33
C TYR A 61 -0.90 11.26 -25.88
N LEU A 62 -1.54 12.34 -25.48
CA LEU A 62 -2.95 12.35 -25.11
C LEU A 62 -3.77 12.91 -26.26
N ARG A 63 -4.98 12.38 -26.43
CA ARG A 63 -5.96 12.89 -27.38
C ARG A 63 -7.30 13.03 -26.67
N ALA A 64 -7.96 14.16 -26.88
CA ALA A 64 -9.31 14.41 -26.37
C ALA A 64 -10.22 14.80 -27.52
N THR A 65 -11.48 14.38 -27.45
CA THR A 65 -12.53 14.73 -28.42
C THR A 65 -13.67 15.40 -27.67
N ASP A 66 -14.12 16.57 -28.15
CA ASP A 66 -15.28 17.27 -27.61
C ASP A 66 -16.61 16.65 -28.12
N ASN A 67 -17.73 17.05 -27.53
CA ASN A 67 -19.08 16.62 -27.95
C ASN A 67 -19.48 17.06 -29.37
N SER A 68 -18.67 17.89 -30.03
CA SER A 68 -18.86 18.35 -31.41
C SER A 68 -17.98 17.55 -32.40
N GLY A 69 -17.17 16.61 -31.92
CA GLY A 69 -16.24 15.82 -32.70
C GLY A 69 -14.91 16.52 -33.03
N HIS A 70 -14.61 17.67 -32.44
CA HIS A 70 -13.28 18.29 -32.56
C HIS A 70 -12.29 17.54 -31.70
N VAL A 71 -11.07 17.36 -32.23
CA VAL A 71 -10.02 16.59 -31.59
C VAL A 71 -8.85 17.50 -31.25
N SER A 72 -8.41 17.46 -30.00
CA SER A 72 -7.19 18.09 -29.51
C SER A 72 -6.17 17.02 -29.09
N ARG A 73 -4.87 17.35 -29.12
CA ARG A 73 -3.77 16.42 -28.81
C ARG A 73 -2.66 17.10 -28.02
N LEU A 74 -2.10 16.39 -27.03
CA LEU A 74 -0.96 16.84 -26.22
C LEU A 74 0.18 15.79 -26.22
N PRO A 75 1.42 16.18 -26.60
CA PRO A 75 1.80 17.47 -27.17
C PRO A 75 1.16 17.67 -28.55
N VAL A 76 1.07 18.91 -29.04
CA VAL A 76 0.50 19.20 -30.38
C VAL A 76 1.29 18.48 -31.49
N CYS A 77 2.60 18.30 -31.30
CA CYS A 77 3.48 17.55 -32.18
C CYS A 77 4.50 16.72 -31.36
N GLY A 78 4.93 15.58 -31.89
CA GLY A 78 5.87 14.68 -31.20
C GLY A 78 5.19 13.86 -30.10
N THR A 79 5.98 13.33 -29.17
CA THR A 79 5.50 12.53 -28.03
C THR A 79 6.21 12.96 -26.76
N TYR A 80 5.55 12.79 -25.62
CA TYR A 80 6.23 12.73 -24.34
C TYR A 80 7.00 11.41 -24.24
N GLN A 81 8.03 11.40 -23.39
CA GLN A 81 8.82 10.21 -23.10
C GLN A 81 8.70 9.89 -21.62
N LEU A 82 8.42 8.63 -21.31
CA LEU A 82 8.47 8.09 -19.97
C LEU A 82 9.41 6.88 -20.00
N VAL A 83 10.50 6.95 -19.25
CA VAL A 83 11.33 5.78 -19.02
C VAL A 83 10.69 4.99 -17.90
N VAL A 84 10.38 3.73 -18.15
CA VAL A 84 9.92 2.78 -17.15
C VAL A 84 11.06 1.80 -16.91
N GLY A 85 11.54 1.76 -15.67
CA GLY A 85 12.53 0.78 -15.27
C GLY A 85 11.90 -0.59 -14.99
N SER A 86 12.74 -1.60 -14.87
CA SER A 86 12.35 -2.94 -14.41
C SER A 86 13.34 -3.40 -13.37
N SER A 87 12.85 -3.94 -12.24
CA SER A 87 13.70 -4.58 -11.26
C SER A 87 13.40 -6.07 -11.16
N SER A 88 14.47 -6.85 -10.94
CA SER A 88 14.39 -8.26 -10.59
C SER A 88 14.88 -8.52 -9.17
N ALA A 89 15.08 -7.46 -8.37
CA ALA A 89 15.50 -7.56 -6.99
C ALA A 89 14.45 -8.37 -6.20
N PRO A 90 14.84 -9.46 -5.52
CA PRO A 90 13.89 -10.32 -4.83
C PRO A 90 13.55 -9.77 -3.43
N LEU A 91 13.12 -8.51 -3.38
CA LEU A 91 12.66 -7.83 -2.17
C LEU A 91 11.15 -7.70 -2.21
N ALA A 92 10.50 -7.95 -1.09
CA ALA A 92 9.07 -7.79 -0.97
C ALA A 92 8.73 -7.07 0.32
N ILE A 93 7.67 -6.27 0.28
CA ILE A 93 6.98 -5.82 1.50
C ILE A 93 6.33 -7.08 2.08
N ASN A 94 6.75 -7.47 3.27
CA ASN A 94 6.37 -8.75 3.85
C ASN A 94 5.29 -8.60 4.90
N GLU A 95 5.43 -7.59 5.77
CA GLU A 95 4.54 -7.32 6.89
C GLU A 95 4.57 -5.83 7.19
N PHE A 96 3.46 -5.24 7.63
CA PHE A 96 3.44 -3.85 8.09
C PHE A 96 2.32 -3.62 9.11
N MET A 97 2.46 -2.54 9.87
CA MET A 97 1.46 -2.02 10.78
C MET A 97 1.51 -0.49 10.76
N ALA A 98 0.44 0.14 10.25
CA ALA A 98 0.32 1.60 10.17
C ALA A 98 -0.48 2.21 11.35
N SER A 99 -0.65 1.44 12.42
CA SER A 99 -1.19 1.93 13.69
C SER A 99 -0.78 0.97 14.81
N ASN A 100 0.28 1.32 15.52
CA ASN A 100 0.87 0.50 16.58
C ASN A 100 0.78 1.22 17.93
N ASP A 101 -0.02 0.70 18.87
CA ASP A 101 -0.14 1.26 20.22
C ASP A 101 0.49 0.34 21.28
N ALA A 102 0.63 -0.96 21.00
CA ALA A 102 0.99 -1.95 22.01
C ALA A 102 1.74 -3.20 21.50
N THR A 103 1.99 -3.37 20.20
CA THR A 103 2.54 -4.64 19.69
C THR A 103 4.05 -4.77 19.94
N ILE A 104 4.84 -3.90 19.33
CA ILE A 104 6.30 -3.82 19.49
C ILE A 104 6.73 -2.37 19.64
N PRO A 105 7.62 -2.05 20.58
CA PRO A 105 8.25 -0.75 20.63
C PRO A 105 9.56 -0.74 19.82
N ASP A 106 9.98 0.45 19.42
CA ASP A 106 11.30 0.73 18.86
C ASP A 106 12.41 0.75 19.94
N GLU A 107 13.62 1.13 19.53
CA GLU A 107 14.79 1.29 20.39
C GLU A 107 14.64 2.38 21.47
N ALA A 108 13.76 3.36 21.27
CA ALA A 108 13.43 4.42 22.22
C ALA A 108 12.31 4.01 23.20
N GLY A 109 11.61 2.91 22.92
CA GLY A 109 10.47 2.43 23.71
C GLY A 109 9.12 2.98 23.22
N GLU A 110 9.09 3.56 22.03
CA GLU A 110 7.92 4.17 21.39
C GLU A 110 7.23 3.14 20.49
N TYR A 111 5.91 3.17 20.43
CA TYR A 111 5.13 2.28 19.58
C TYR A 111 4.85 3.04 18.28
N GLU A 112 5.72 2.81 17.30
CA GLU A 112 5.66 3.49 16.01
C GLU A 112 5.19 2.54 14.91
N ASP A 113 4.71 3.12 13.82
CA ASP A 113 4.35 2.37 12.63
C ASP A 113 5.60 1.71 12.04
N TRP A 114 5.42 0.59 11.36
CA TRP A 114 6.56 -0.12 10.81
C TRP A 114 6.22 -0.90 9.56
N VAL A 115 7.24 -1.11 8.74
CA VAL A 115 7.22 -2.01 7.59
C VAL A 115 8.38 -2.99 7.70
N GLU A 116 8.13 -4.23 7.30
CA GLU A 116 9.12 -5.28 7.18
C GLU A 116 9.35 -5.63 5.71
N ILE A 117 10.61 -5.60 5.30
CA ILE A 117 11.05 -6.05 3.98
C ILE A 117 11.67 -7.44 4.09
N TYR A 118 11.31 -8.33 3.17
CA TYR A 118 11.85 -9.69 3.09
C TYR A 118 12.64 -9.91 1.81
N ASN A 119 13.84 -10.49 1.94
CA ASN A 119 14.58 -11.00 0.80
C ASN A 119 14.16 -12.45 0.52
N TYR A 120 13.26 -12.64 -0.44
CA TYR A 120 12.78 -13.95 -0.85
C TYR A 120 13.70 -14.65 -1.87
N GLY A 121 14.84 -14.03 -2.18
CA GLY A 121 15.86 -14.57 -3.08
C GLY A 121 16.75 -15.62 -2.43
N GLN A 122 17.70 -16.12 -3.22
CA GLN A 122 18.71 -17.11 -2.79
C GLN A 122 20.06 -16.48 -2.45
N GLU A 123 20.23 -15.19 -2.72
CA GLU A 123 21.47 -14.45 -2.53
C GLU A 123 21.21 -13.17 -1.71
N ALA A 124 22.25 -12.61 -1.12
CA ALA A 124 22.15 -11.34 -0.41
C ALA A 124 21.84 -10.19 -1.39
N VAL A 125 20.95 -9.29 -0.98
CA VAL A 125 20.60 -8.08 -1.75
C VAL A 125 21.17 -6.87 -1.03
N TYR A 126 21.92 -6.04 -1.76
CA TYR A 126 22.38 -4.75 -1.25
C TYR A 126 21.22 -3.76 -1.26
N LEU A 127 21.10 -2.86 -0.30
CA LEU A 127 20.00 -1.88 -0.25
C LEU A 127 20.43 -0.46 -0.58
N GLY A 128 21.73 -0.15 -0.54
CA GLY A 128 22.22 1.19 -0.85
C GLY A 128 21.80 1.64 -2.25
N GLY A 129 21.30 2.87 -2.34
CA GLY A 129 20.75 3.42 -3.58
C GLY A 129 19.28 3.12 -3.84
N ARG A 130 18.65 2.20 -3.10
CA ARG A 130 17.21 1.89 -3.19
C ARG A 130 16.41 2.77 -2.24
N PHE A 131 15.10 2.81 -2.44
CA PHE A 131 14.20 3.68 -1.69
C PHE A 131 12.96 2.96 -1.17
N LEU A 132 12.47 3.42 -0.03
CA LEU A 132 11.13 3.16 0.48
C LEU A 132 10.32 4.45 0.36
N SER A 133 9.06 4.34 -0.05
CA SER A 133 8.17 5.49 -0.15
C SER A 133 6.73 5.10 0.16
N ASP A 134 5.98 6.02 0.73
CA ASP A 134 4.53 5.96 0.89
C ASP A 134 3.76 6.59 -0.28
N ASN A 135 4.48 7.11 -1.29
CA ASN A 135 3.90 7.86 -2.39
C ASN A 135 4.48 7.38 -3.73
N PRO A 136 3.67 6.76 -4.61
CA PRO A 136 4.14 6.25 -5.89
C PRO A 136 4.60 7.36 -6.86
N ASP A 137 4.13 8.59 -6.70
CA ASP A 137 4.56 9.76 -7.48
C ASP A 137 5.89 10.35 -6.97
N ASN A 138 6.34 9.95 -5.79
CA ASN A 138 7.63 10.31 -5.22
C ASN A 138 8.40 9.06 -4.79
N PRO A 139 8.98 8.28 -5.72
CA PRO A 139 9.64 7.01 -5.42
C PRO A 139 10.89 7.14 -4.55
N THR A 140 11.39 8.35 -4.31
CA THR A 140 12.67 8.63 -3.65
C THR A 140 12.53 9.26 -2.26
N LYS A 141 11.40 9.09 -1.56
CA LYS A 141 11.13 9.74 -0.25
C LYS A 141 12.17 9.41 0.82
N TRP A 142 12.46 8.12 1.03
CA TRP A 142 13.43 7.70 2.02
C TRP A 142 14.39 6.67 1.42
N GLN A 143 15.69 6.92 1.57
CA GLN A 143 16.73 6.06 1.00
C GLN A 143 17.13 5.01 2.03
N PHE A 144 17.19 3.74 1.61
CA PHE A 144 17.73 2.69 2.47
C PHE A 144 19.20 2.96 2.83
N PRO A 145 19.63 2.63 4.05
CA PRO A 145 21.04 2.70 4.41
C PRO A 145 21.88 1.70 3.61
N ASP A 146 23.18 1.98 3.51
CA ASP A 146 24.17 1.09 2.90
C ASP A 146 24.32 -0.21 3.69
N ARG A 147 23.54 -1.22 3.32
CA ARG A 147 23.56 -2.54 3.97
C ARG A 147 23.14 -3.66 3.04
N TRP A 148 23.39 -4.89 3.47
CA TRP A 148 22.90 -6.11 2.82
C TRP A 148 21.77 -6.72 3.65
N ILE A 149 20.80 -7.33 2.98
CA ILE A 149 19.84 -8.27 3.57
C ILE A 149 20.18 -9.67 3.03
N GLN A 150 20.50 -10.62 3.90
CA GLN A 150 20.86 -11.97 3.43
C GLN A 150 19.63 -12.69 2.86
N ALA A 151 19.87 -13.78 2.12
CA ALA A 151 18.80 -14.61 1.59
C ALA A 151 17.92 -15.15 2.74
N GLY A 152 16.60 -14.96 2.64
CA GLY A 152 15.66 -15.39 3.67
C GLY A 152 15.64 -14.54 4.94
N GLU A 153 16.32 -13.40 4.95
CA GLU A 153 16.25 -12.45 6.07
C GLU A 153 15.15 -11.41 5.90
N PHE A 154 14.73 -10.89 7.04
CA PHE A 154 13.74 -9.83 7.19
C PHE A 154 14.44 -8.57 7.72
N LEU A 155 13.96 -7.40 7.31
CA LEU A 155 14.43 -6.11 7.77
C LEU A 155 13.23 -5.26 8.21
N LEU A 156 13.17 -4.98 9.51
CA LEU A 156 12.21 -4.07 10.10
C LEU A 156 12.69 -2.61 9.93
N ILE A 157 11.78 -1.73 9.54
CA ILE A 157 11.96 -0.28 9.39
C ILE A 157 10.81 0.42 10.10
N TRP A 158 11.12 1.41 10.92
CA TRP A 158 10.16 2.26 11.62
C TRP A 158 9.76 3.43 10.73
N CYS A 159 8.45 3.67 10.63
CA CYS A 159 7.84 4.75 9.85
C CYS A 159 7.34 5.84 10.80
N ASP A 160 8.24 6.67 11.31
CA ASP A 160 8.01 7.53 12.46
C ASP A 160 8.33 9.03 12.24
N ASP A 161 8.75 9.42 11.03
CA ASP A 161 9.19 10.79 10.73
C ASP A 161 10.33 11.28 11.66
N ASP A 162 11.20 10.37 12.12
CA ASP A 162 12.33 10.68 13.00
C ASP A 162 13.62 9.92 12.64
N GLU A 163 14.24 10.30 11.51
CA GLU A 163 15.55 9.78 11.07
C GLU A 163 16.69 9.99 12.10
N SER A 164 16.48 10.82 13.14
CA SER A 164 17.49 11.04 14.17
C SER A 164 17.65 9.85 15.12
N GLN A 165 16.66 8.95 15.18
CA GLN A 165 16.70 7.75 16.01
C GLN A 165 17.57 6.63 15.42
N GLY A 166 17.77 6.61 14.10
CA GLY A 166 18.68 5.68 13.48
C GLY A 166 18.46 5.47 11.98
N PRO A 167 19.32 4.67 11.34
CA PRO A 167 19.29 4.45 9.89
C PRO A 167 18.10 3.60 9.40
N LEU A 168 17.22 3.16 10.30
CA LEU A 168 16.01 2.38 9.98
C LEU A 168 14.73 3.10 10.43
N HIS A 169 14.80 4.42 10.61
CA HIS A 169 13.68 5.29 10.88
C HIS A 169 13.47 6.18 9.65
N THR A 170 12.25 6.24 9.12
CA THR A 170 11.96 6.97 7.89
C THR A 170 11.68 8.45 8.14
N SER A 171 11.68 9.23 7.06
CA SER A 171 11.30 10.66 7.05
C SER A 171 9.79 10.88 6.91
N TYR A 172 8.97 9.90 7.27
CA TYR A 172 7.51 9.96 7.17
C TYR A 172 6.83 8.92 8.09
N LYS A 173 5.55 9.12 8.38
CA LYS A 173 4.66 8.12 9.02
C LYS A 173 3.68 7.56 8.01
N LEU A 174 3.14 6.37 8.28
CA LEU A 174 2.07 5.80 7.47
C LEU A 174 0.70 6.36 7.92
N ASP A 175 -0.23 6.52 6.98
CA ASP A 175 -1.60 6.91 7.33
C ASP A 175 -2.49 5.69 7.59
N ALA A 176 -3.02 5.57 8.81
CA ALA A 176 -3.93 4.50 9.21
C ALA A 176 -5.26 4.51 8.43
N ASP A 177 -5.68 5.62 7.83
CA ASP A 177 -6.90 5.67 7.00
C ASP A 177 -6.70 5.01 5.62
N GLY A 178 -5.44 4.75 5.23
CA GLY A 178 -5.04 4.08 4.00
C GLY A 178 -4.07 4.91 3.17
N GLU A 179 -3.06 4.25 2.63
CA GLU A 179 -1.99 4.88 1.86
C GLU A 179 -1.35 3.85 0.90
N TYR A 180 -0.13 4.14 0.45
CA TYR A 180 0.70 3.27 -0.35
C TYR A 180 1.99 2.95 0.40
N ILE A 181 2.61 1.82 0.07
CA ILE A 181 4.00 1.49 0.47
C ILE A 181 4.66 0.89 -0.77
N GLY A 182 5.83 1.38 -1.14
CA GLY A 182 6.60 0.88 -2.28
C GLY A 182 8.09 0.82 -2.01
N ILE A 183 8.71 -0.24 -2.51
CA ILE A 183 10.16 -0.40 -2.60
C ILE A 183 10.57 -0.05 -4.03
N PHE A 184 11.46 0.92 -4.19
CA PHE A 184 11.93 1.36 -5.50
C PHE A 184 13.43 1.08 -5.64
N ASP A 185 13.81 0.67 -6.84
CA ASP A 185 15.20 0.37 -7.17
C ASP A 185 16.04 1.65 -7.31
N ASP A 186 17.32 1.50 -7.64
CA ASP A 186 18.23 2.62 -7.78
C ASP A 186 18.02 3.45 -9.07
N GLU A 187 18.80 4.53 -9.19
CA GLU A 187 18.78 5.40 -10.37
C GLU A 187 19.16 4.69 -11.67
N ASN A 188 19.98 3.62 -11.61
CA ASN A 188 20.42 2.88 -12.79
C ASN A 188 19.26 2.09 -13.41
N ASN A 189 18.34 1.64 -12.57
CA ASN A 189 17.09 1.01 -12.97
C ASN A 189 15.93 2.02 -13.00
N ASN A 190 16.22 3.34 -13.10
CA ASN A 190 15.23 4.40 -13.21
C ASN A 190 14.14 4.33 -12.12
N PHE A 191 14.55 4.04 -10.89
CA PHE A 191 13.66 3.92 -9.73
C PHE A 191 12.50 2.95 -9.96
N ALA A 192 12.76 1.85 -10.69
CA ALA A 192 11.75 0.82 -10.96
C ALA A 192 11.08 0.36 -9.67
N LEU A 193 9.76 0.21 -9.68
CA LEU A 193 9.04 -0.45 -8.59
C LEU A 193 9.54 -1.89 -8.46
N ILE A 194 10.00 -2.27 -7.27
CA ILE A 194 10.39 -3.64 -6.92
C ILE A 194 9.17 -4.39 -6.38
N ASP A 195 8.51 -3.84 -5.37
CA ASP A 195 7.25 -4.34 -4.80
C ASP A 195 6.48 -3.18 -4.17
N GLY A 196 5.15 -3.27 -4.16
CA GLY A 196 4.31 -2.23 -3.61
C GLY A 196 2.91 -2.71 -3.24
N ILE A 197 2.28 -1.98 -2.32
CA ILE A 197 0.91 -2.21 -1.87
C ILE A 197 0.20 -0.88 -1.64
N GLU A 198 -1.01 -0.75 -2.19
CA GLU A 198 -2.01 0.21 -1.70
C GLU A 198 -2.83 -0.50 -0.61
N PHE A 199 -3.00 0.16 0.54
CA PHE A 199 -3.77 -0.37 1.67
C PHE A 199 -4.85 0.63 2.10
N GLY A 200 -5.94 0.11 2.66
CA GLY A 200 -7.05 0.94 3.17
C GLY A 200 -6.98 1.15 4.67
N GLU A 201 -8.10 1.51 5.29
CA GLU A 201 -8.22 1.69 6.74
C GLU A 201 -7.62 0.52 7.54
N GLN A 202 -6.74 0.85 8.48
CA GLN A 202 -6.02 -0.08 9.34
C GLN A 202 -6.63 -0.13 10.73
N ILE A 203 -6.54 -1.30 11.36
CA ILE A 203 -6.95 -1.49 12.75
C ILE A 203 -5.69 -1.42 13.62
N THR A 204 -5.74 -0.57 14.66
CA THR A 204 -4.66 -0.47 15.65
C THR A 204 -4.27 -1.84 16.21
N ASP A 205 -2.97 -2.10 16.30
CA ASP A 205 -2.34 -3.34 16.77
C ASP A 205 -2.62 -4.58 15.90
N GLN A 206 -3.03 -4.38 14.64
CA GLN A 206 -3.23 -5.45 13.67
C GLN A 206 -2.23 -5.33 12.52
N ALA A 207 -1.36 -6.32 12.37
CA ALA A 207 -0.43 -6.39 11.25
C ALA A 207 -1.12 -6.96 9.99
N ILE A 208 -0.73 -6.41 8.84
CA ILE A 208 -1.04 -6.96 7.52
C ILE A 208 0.25 -7.56 6.95
N GLY A 209 0.21 -8.81 6.50
CA GLY A 209 1.38 -9.49 5.98
C GLY A 209 1.07 -10.53 4.91
N ARG A 210 2.09 -10.92 4.15
CA ARG A 210 1.99 -11.91 3.08
C ARG A 210 2.04 -13.33 3.61
N LEU A 211 1.14 -14.18 3.12
CA LEU A 211 1.21 -15.64 3.32
C LEU A 211 1.07 -16.38 1.99
N PRO A 212 2.10 -17.13 1.54
CA PRO A 212 3.45 -17.24 2.12
C PRO A 212 4.27 -15.93 2.05
N ASN A 213 5.34 -15.82 2.86
CA ASN A 213 6.22 -14.64 2.86
C ASN A 213 6.73 -14.28 1.45
N GLY A 214 6.82 -12.98 1.19
CA GLY A 214 7.32 -12.37 -0.06
C GLY A 214 6.54 -12.63 -1.35
N THR A 215 5.65 -13.62 -1.40
CA THR A 215 4.97 -14.03 -2.65
C THR A 215 3.46 -14.19 -2.51
N GLY A 216 2.98 -14.36 -1.28
CA GLY A 216 1.57 -14.51 -0.99
C GLY A 216 0.78 -13.22 -1.01
N ASN A 217 -0.53 -13.37 -0.89
CA ASN A 217 -1.45 -12.25 -0.72
C ASN A 217 -1.31 -11.67 0.69
N PHE A 218 -1.45 -10.35 0.77
CA PHE A 218 -1.61 -9.65 2.04
C PHE A 218 -2.91 -10.03 2.71
N GLN A 219 -2.84 -10.26 4.02
CA GLN A 219 -3.97 -10.51 4.89
C GLN A 219 -3.58 -10.16 6.33
N VAL A 220 -4.56 -10.16 7.23
CA VAL A 220 -4.28 -10.03 8.66
C VAL A 220 -3.40 -11.19 9.10
N VAL A 221 -2.31 -10.89 9.80
CA VAL A 221 -1.38 -11.86 10.36
C VAL A 221 -1.12 -11.55 11.82
N TYR A 222 -0.44 -12.49 12.48
CA TYR A 222 0.24 -12.17 13.72
C TYR A 222 1.41 -11.24 13.49
N PRO A 223 1.59 -10.17 14.31
CA PRO A 223 2.82 -9.39 14.34
C PRO A 223 4.02 -10.32 14.52
N THR A 224 4.83 -10.49 13.47
CA THR A 224 6.00 -11.37 13.46
C THR A 224 7.28 -10.66 13.02
N PRO A 225 7.61 -9.48 13.59
CA PRO A 225 8.78 -8.72 13.19
C PRO A 225 10.06 -9.54 13.32
N GLY A 226 10.85 -9.55 12.25
CA GLY A 226 12.08 -10.31 12.09
C GLY A 226 11.87 -11.80 11.82
N ALA A 227 10.64 -12.25 11.55
CA ALA A 227 10.31 -13.67 11.43
C ALA A 227 9.27 -13.96 10.35
N SER A 228 9.06 -15.24 10.07
CA SER A 228 8.06 -15.67 9.08
C SER A 228 6.63 -15.44 9.55
N ASN A 229 5.83 -14.75 8.73
CA ASN A 229 4.42 -14.50 8.95
C ASN A 229 3.65 -15.78 9.31
N GLN A 230 2.74 -15.64 10.27
CA GLN A 230 1.82 -16.70 10.68
C GLN A 230 0.38 -16.22 10.50
N PRO A 231 -0.53 -17.10 10.02
CA PRO A 231 -1.95 -16.76 9.99
C PRO A 231 -2.46 -16.56 11.42
N VAL A 232 -3.35 -15.59 11.58
CA VAL A 232 -4.18 -15.49 12.79
C VAL A 232 -5.07 -16.72 12.90
N SER A 233 -5.13 -17.34 14.08
CA SER A 233 -6.11 -18.41 14.33
C SER A 233 -7.51 -17.82 14.58
N ASP A 234 -8.57 -18.57 14.30
CA ASP A 234 -9.97 -18.13 14.49
C ASP A 234 -10.28 -17.57 15.90
N VAL A 235 -9.58 -18.07 16.93
CA VAL A 235 -9.75 -17.64 18.32
C VAL A 235 -9.18 -16.23 18.53
N GLU A 236 -8.15 -15.90 17.78
CA GLU A 236 -7.32 -14.74 18.01
C GLU A 236 -7.62 -13.63 17.01
N GLU A 237 -8.12 -13.96 15.81
CA GLU A 237 -8.84 -13.03 14.94
C GLU A 237 -10.00 -12.36 15.73
N LYS A 238 -10.66 -13.11 16.62
CA LYS A 238 -11.70 -12.58 17.52
C LYS A 238 -11.14 -11.70 18.65
N ALA A 239 -9.88 -11.85 19.02
CA ALA A 239 -9.19 -11.06 20.04
C ALA A 239 -8.55 -9.78 19.47
N LEU A 240 -8.13 -9.81 18.20
CA LEU A 240 -7.58 -8.70 17.42
C LEU A 240 -8.66 -7.81 16.79
N ARG A 241 -9.90 -8.30 16.68
CA ARG A 241 -11.04 -7.39 16.48
C ARG A 241 -11.07 -6.40 17.65
N PRO A 242 -11.18 -5.08 17.42
CA PRO A 242 -11.32 -4.13 18.51
C PRO A 242 -12.43 -4.63 19.40
N ARG A 243 -12.19 -4.70 20.72
CA ARG A 243 -13.21 -5.10 21.68
C ARG A 243 -14.39 -4.14 21.52
N LEU A 244 -15.37 -4.56 20.71
CA LEU A 244 -16.61 -3.85 20.43
C LEU A 244 -17.36 -3.56 21.72
N PHE A 245 -17.03 -4.28 22.80
CA PHE A 245 -17.54 -4.05 24.12
C PHE A 245 -16.52 -4.34 25.23
N THR A 246 -16.62 -3.59 26.31
CA THR A 246 -15.96 -3.85 27.59
C THR A 246 -16.98 -4.37 28.60
N VAL A 247 -16.58 -5.35 29.41
CA VAL A 247 -17.46 -5.98 30.40
C VAL A 247 -16.86 -5.78 31.78
N PHE A 248 -17.55 -5.08 32.67
CA PHE A 248 -17.06 -4.81 34.02
C PHE A 248 -18.18 -4.69 35.06
N PRO A 249 -17.92 -5.00 36.34
CA PRO A 249 -16.71 -5.66 36.82
C PRO A 249 -16.64 -7.13 36.35
N ASN A 250 -15.45 -7.65 36.10
CA ASN A 250 -15.22 -9.07 35.91
C ASN A 250 -14.05 -9.50 36.81
N PRO A 251 -14.28 -10.35 37.83
CA PRO A 251 -15.52 -11.07 38.18
C PRO A 251 -16.64 -10.17 38.73
N PHE A 252 -17.90 -10.61 38.59
CA PHE A 252 -19.09 -9.96 39.17
C PHE A 252 -19.93 -10.91 40.03
N ARG A 253 -20.83 -10.36 40.85
CA ARG A 253 -21.74 -11.15 41.71
C ARG A 253 -23.23 -11.01 41.40
N GLN A 254 -23.71 -9.83 41.01
CA GLN A 254 -25.14 -9.56 40.83
C GLN A 254 -25.46 -8.89 39.50
N SER A 255 -24.62 -7.95 39.07
CA SER A 255 -24.77 -7.24 37.80
C SER A 255 -23.41 -7.10 37.13
N VAL A 256 -23.43 -7.03 35.81
CA VAL A 256 -22.28 -6.73 34.97
C VAL A 256 -22.71 -5.67 33.97
N THR A 257 -21.83 -4.70 33.72
CA THR A 257 -22.02 -3.66 32.71
C THR A 257 -21.31 -4.10 31.44
N VAL A 258 -22.03 -4.04 30.32
CA VAL A 258 -21.47 -4.21 28.98
C VAL A 258 -21.49 -2.84 28.32
N GLN A 259 -20.32 -2.23 28.15
CA GLN A 259 -20.18 -0.95 27.46
C GLN A 259 -19.70 -1.21 26.03
N VAL A 260 -20.45 -0.74 25.04
CA VAL A 260 -20.21 -1.05 23.62
C VAL A 260 -19.73 0.20 22.91
N LYS A 261 -18.65 0.10 22.14
CA LYS A 261 -18.28 1.13 21.15
C LYS A 261 -18.87 0.69 19.81
N SER A 262 -20.03 1.25 19.44
CA SER A 262 -20.70 0.96 18.16
C SER A 262 -21.29 2.22 17.57
N TYR A 263 -21.16 2.38 16.25
CA TYR A 263 -21.75 3.46 15.46
C TYR A 263 -23.10 3.06 14.79
N GLY A 264 -23.74 1.95 15.22
CA GLY A 264 -25.00 1.47 14.63
C GLY A 264 -25.83 0.51 15.50
N PRO A 265 -27.03 0.08 15.03
CA PRO A 265 -27.92 -0.81 15.79
C PRO A 265 -27.26 -2.17 16.03
N THR A 266 -27.02 -2.50 17.30
CA THR A 266 -26.27 -3.70 17.72
C THR A 266 -27.18 -4.68 18.46
N ARG A 267 -27.12 -5.97 18.12
CA ARG A 267 -27.83 -7.04 18.84
C ARG A 267 -26.86 -7.79 19.75
N PHE A 268 -27.26 -8.02 20.99
CA PHE A 268 -26.47 -8.79 21.96
C PHE A 268 -27.16 -10.08 22.33
N GLN A 269 -26.37 -11.12 22.57
CA GLN A 269 -26.84 -12.35 23.19
C GLN A 269 -25.89 -12.68 24.33
N VAL A 270 -26.45 -12.90 25.52
CA VAL A 270 -25.69 -13.43 26.66
C VAL A 270 -25.90 -14.94 26.66
N ALA A 271 -24.83 -15.72 26.73
CA ALA A 271 -24.88 -17.17 26.79
C ALA A 271 -24.05 -17.70 27.98
N ASN A 272 -24.36 -18.91 28.43
CA ASN A 272 -23.54 -19.60 29.43
C ASN A 272 -22.28 -20.22 28.78
N ALA A 273 -21.39 -20.79 29.60
CA ALA A 273 -20.14 -21.43 29.13
C ALA A 273 -20.36 -22.63 28.17
N LEU A 274 -21.59 -23.12 28.03
CA LEU A 274 -21.97 -24.19 27.10
C LEU A 274 -22.62 -23.66 25.81
N GLY A 275 -22.66 -22.33 25.63
CA GLY A 275 -23.25 -21.69 24.46
C GLY A 275 -24.77 -21.53 24.50
N ASN A 276 -25.43 -21.85 25.62
CA ASN A 276 -26.89 -21.72 25.73
C ASN A 276 -27.28 -20.26 26.04
N PRO A 277 -28.25 -19.68 25.31
CA PRO A 277 -28.63 -18.29 25.51
C PRO A 277 -29.36 -18.07 26.84
N LEU A 278 -28.86 -17.11 27.62
CA LEU A 278 -29.43 -16.60 28.86
C LEU A 278 -30.26 -15.33 28.63
N TRP A 279 -29.94 -14.54 27.60
CA TRP A 279 -30.64 -13.31 27.23
C TRP A 279 -30.51 -13.04 25.73
N LYS A 280 -31.57 -12.52 25.10
CA LYS A 280 -31.66 -12.14 23.68
C LYS A 280 -32.21 -10.73 23.54
#